data_AF-A0A1W9QG45-F1
#
_entry.id   AF-A0A1W9QG45-F1
#
_cell.length_a   1.000
_cell.length_b   1.000
_cell.length_c   1.000
_cell.angle_alpha   90.00
_cell.angle_beta   90.00
_cell.angle_gamma   90.00
#
_symmetry.space_group_name_H-M   'P 1'
#
loop_
_entity.id
_entity.type
_entity.pdbx_description
1 polymer ?
#
loop_
_entity_poly.entity_id
_entity_poly.type
_entity_poly.pdbx_seq_one_letter_code
_entity_poly.pdbx_strand_id
1 'polypeptide(L)'
;MSKIEKIAFRPRHRRQATRRAEREEGLRTPHPARVARLLALARDIEARIEAGEFRDYADVARAHGLTRARLTQVMNLLLAPPIQEDVLHLEVLPGREPISEQDLRRVLQSLVWEEQVAMWRTVLEPISKKVRRLDFSGKIGG
;
A
#
# COMPACT_ATOMS: atom_id res chain seq x y z
N MET A 1 -29.62 -49.38 6.21
CA MET A 1 -29.63 -48.48 7.39
C MET A 1 -28.62 -47.36 7.15
N SER A 2 -29.09 -46.17 6.79
CA SER A 2 -28.24 -45.03 6.43
C SER A 2 -27.76 -44.29 7.69
N LYS A 3 -26.44 -44.10 7.81
CA LYS A 3 -25.80 -43.45 8.96
C LYS A 3 -25.67 -41.96 8.65
N ILE A 4 -26.52 -41.15 9.26
CA ILE A 4 -26.49 -39.69 9.11
C ILE A 4 -25.24 -39.16 9.84
N GLU A 5 -24.29 -38.61 9.09
CA GLU A 5 -23.19 -37.83 9.65
C GLU A 5 -23.73 -36.52 10.24
N LYS A 6 -23.47 -36.31 11.54
CA LYS A 6 -23.86 -35.10 12.24
C LYS A 6 -22.99 -33.94 11.76
N ILE A 7 -23.55 -33.08 10.90
CA ILE A 7 -22.96 -31.78 10.59
C ILE A 7 -22.97 -30.96 11.90
N ALA A 8 -21.80 -30.80 12.50
CA ALA A 8 -21.65 -30.01 13.72
C ALA A 8 -21.91 -28.52 13.40
N PHE A 9 -23.12 -28.05 13.69
CA PHE A 9 -23.49 -26.64 13.60
C PHE A 9 -22.75 -25.85 14.69
N ARG A 10 -21.57 -25.30 14.36
CA ARG A 10 -20.84 -24.40 15.27
C ARG A 10 -21.69 -23.14 15.52
N PRO A 11 -21.98 -22.78 16.79
CA PRO A 11 -22.89 -21.68 17.10
C PRO A 11 -22.34 -20.33 16.64
N ARG A 12 -23.25 -19.50 16.11
CA ARG A 12 -23.01 -18.20 15.44
C ARG A 12 -22.13 -17.22 16.23
N HIS A 13 -22.16 -17.28 17.57
CA HIS A 13 -21.41 -16.41 18.47
C HIS A 13 -19.88 -16.65 18.44
N ARG A 14 -19.44 -17.90 18.25
CA ARG A 14 -18.00 -18.24 18.18
C ARG A 14 -17.34 -17.70 16.89
N ARG A 15 -18.08 -17.69 15.77
CA ARG A 15 -17.63 -17.08 14.51
C ARG A 15 -17.52 -15.55 14.59
N GLN A 16 -18.31 -14.92 15.45
CA GLN A 16 -18.28 -13.47 15.62
C GLN A 16 -17.11 -13.03 16.50
N ALA A 17 -16.79 -13.79 17.56
CA ALA A 17 -15.62 -13.57 18.40
C ALA A 17 -14.30 -13.76 17.62
N THR A 18 -14.18 -14.80 16.79
CA THR A 18 -12.98 -15.00 15.95
C THR A 18 -12.81 -13.89 14.93
N ARG A 19 -13.87 -13.49 14.23
CA ARG A 19 -13.83 -12.35 13.29
C ARG A 19 -13.45 -11.03 13.96
N ARG A 20 -13.88 -10.82 15.21
CA ARG A 20 -13.52 -9.62 15.97
C ARG A 20 -12.04 -9.64 16.35
N ALA A 21 -11.52 -10.77 16.81
CA ALA A 21 -10.11 -10.96 17.09
C ALA A 21 -9.24 -10.80 15.84
N GLU A 22 -9.61 -11.41 14.71
CA GLU A 22 -8.93 -11.24 13.41
C GLU A 22 -8.92 -9.78 12.95
N ARG A 23 -10.02 -9.06 13.14
CA ARG A 23 -10.09 -7.63 12.81
C ARG A 23 -9.23 -6.79 13.75
N GLU A 24 -9.17 -7.14 15.02
CA GLU A 24 -8.35 -6.44 16.03
C GLU A 24 -6.86 -6.70 15.84
N GLU A 25 -6.48 -7.93 15.50
CA GLU A 25 -5.15 -8.33 15.04
C GLU A 25 -4.76 -7.54 13.79
N GLY A 26 -5.64 -7.51 12.78
CA GLY A 26 -5.45 -6.77 11.55
C GLY A 26 -5.42 -5.25 11.72
N LEU A 27 -5.76 -4.71 12.91
CA LEU A 27 -5.56 -3.30 13.27
C LEU A 27 -4.17 -3.03 13.88
N ARG A 28 -3.42 -4.09 14.21
CA ARG A 28 -2.09 -4.06 14.84
C ARG A 28 -0.97 -4.61 13.95
N THR A 29 -1.31 -5.36 12.90
CA THR A 29 -0.32 -5.88 11.96
C THR A 29 0.10 -4.79 10.97
N PRO A 30 1.40 -4.47 10.84
CA PRO A 30 1.91 -3.63 9.76
C PRO A 30 1.55 -4.23 8.40
N HIS A 31 1.28 -3.35 7.43
CA HIS A 31 1.04 -3.73 6.04
C HIS A 31 1.71 -2.72 5.11
N PRO A 32 2.02 -3.09 3.86
CA PRO A 32 2.61 -2.15 2.90
C PRO A 32 1.78 -0.87 2.82
N ALA A 33 2.44 0.28 2.78
CA ALA A 33 1.78 1.58 2.66
C ALA A 33 0.94 1.63 1.38
N ARG A 34 -0.09 2.49 1.34
CA ARG A 34 -0.92 2.59 0.13
C ARG A 34 -0.10 2.99 -1.09
N VAL A 35 0.88 3.87 -0.93
CA VAL A 35 1.79 4.26 -2.01
C VAL A 35 2.67 3.10 -2.48
N ALA A 36 3.12 2.22 -1.57
CA ALA A 36 3.87 1.01 -1.92
C ALA A 36 3.05 0.07 -2.82
N ARG A 37 1.79 -0.17 -2.46
CA ARG A 37 0.89 -1.00 -3.28
C ARG A 37 0.59 -0.38 -4.65
N LEU A 38 0.46 0.94 -4.72
CA LEU A 38 0.24 1.64 -5.99
C LEU A 38 1.48 1.62 -6.87
N LEU A 39 2.68 1.73 -6.30
CA LEU A 39 3.94 1.59 -7.03
C LEU A 39 4.10 0.16 -7.57
N ALA A 40 3.82 -0.85 -6.74
CA ALA A 40 3.84 -2.24 -7.18
C ALA A 40 2.86 -2.48 -8.34
N LEU A 41 1.65 -1.88 -8.27
CA LEU A 41 0.69 -1.91 -9.36
C LEU A 41 1.23 -1.21 -10.63
N ALA A 42 1.92 -0.07 -10.49
CA ALA A 42 2.51 0.63 -11.63
C ALA A 42 3.56 -0.25 -12.33
N ARG A 43 4.41 -0.94 -11.56
CA ARG A 43 5.41 -1.88 -12.10
C ARG A 43 4.79 -3.11 -12.76
N ASP A 44 3.73 -3.67 -12.19
CA ASP A 44 2.97 -4.76 -12.82
C ASP A 44 2.37 -4.33 -14.17
N ILE A 45 1.77 -3.14 -14.21
CA ILE A 45 1.18 -2.59 -15.44
C ILE A 45 2.25 -2.36 -16.53
N GLU A 46 3.39 -1.79 -16.16
CA GLU A 46 4.54 -1.59 -17.07
C GLU A 46 5.00 -2.94 -17.66
N ALA A 47 5.23 -3.95 -16.81
CA ALA A 47 5.65 -5.27 -17.24
C ALA A 47 4.62 -5.96 -18.16
N ARG A 48 3.32 -5.80 -17.90
CA ARG A 48 2.25 -6.40 -18.73
C ARG A 48 2.10 -5.70 -20.08
N ILE A 49 2.39 -4.40 -20.16
CA ILE A 49 2.47 -3.69 -21.44
C ILE A 49 3.71 -4.15 -22.23
N GLU A 50 4.86 -4.26 -21.57
CA GLU A 50 6.09 -4.78 -22.21
C GLU A 50 5.91 -6.22 -22.71
N ALA A 51 5.17 -7.04 -21.98
CA ALA A 51 4.80 -8.40 -22.39
C ALA A 51 3.73 -8.45 -23.52
N GLY A 52 3.17 -7.29 -23.92
CA GLY A 52 2.15 -7.18 -24.96
C GLY A 52 0.74 -7.60 -24.53
N GLU A 53 0.49 -7.81 -23.24
CA GLU A 53 -0.85 -8.14 -22.72
C GLU A 53 -1.80 -6.94 -22.85
N PHE A 54 -1.26 -5.73 -22.70
CA PHE A 54 -1.98 -4.48 -22.97
C PHE A 54 -1.23 -3.65 -24.00
N ARG A 55 -1.97 -2.99 -24.90
CA ARG A 55 -1.36 -2.18 -25.97
C ARG A 55 -0.78 -0.87 -25.45
N ASP A 56 -1.47 -0.24 -24.51
CA ASP A 56 -1.11 1.06 -23.94
C ASP A 56 -1.85 1.31 -22.62
N TYR A 57 -1.56 2.44 -21.98
CA TYR A 57 -2.25 2.86 -20.75
C TYR A 57 -3.76 3.07 -20.94
N ALA A 58 -4.23 3.53 -22.11
CA ALA A 58 -5.67 3.67 -22.33
C ALA A 58 -6.38 2.31 -22.36
N ASP A 59 -5.71 1.26 -22.81
CA ASP A 59 -6.18 -0.12 -22.76
C ASP A 59 -6.32 -0.61 -21.33
N VAL A 60 -5.28 -0.43 -20.52
CA VAL A 60 -5.29 -0.77 -19.09
C VAL A 60 -6.41 -0.04 -18.35
N ALA A 61 -6.57 1.27 -18.60
CA ALA A 61 -7.62 2.06 -17.96
C ALA A 61 -9.02 1.50 -18.25
N ARG A 62 -9.28 1.13 -19.52
CA ARG A 62 -10.57 0.53 -19.92
C ARG A 62 -10.76 -0.86 -19.32
N ALA A 63 -9.74 -1.70 -19.35
CA ALA A 63 -9.79 -3.06 -18.80
C ALA A 63 -10.09 -3.08 -17.29
N HIS A 64 -9.57 -2.10 -16.55
CA HIS A 64 -9.74 -1.99 -15.10
C HIS A 64 -10.87 -1.04 -14.66
N GLY A 65 -11.64 -0.46 -15.60
CA GLY A 65 -12.72 0.49 -15.28
C GLY A 65 -12.21 1.80 -14.63
N LEU A 66 -10.97 2.18 -14.89
CA LEU A 66 -10.34 3.39 -14.36
C LEU A 66 -10.44 4.54 -15.37
N THR A 67 -10.50 5.77 -14.87
CA THR A 67 -10.27 6.94 -15.73
C THR A 67 -8.81 7.01 -16.13
N ARG A 68 -8.53 7.62 -17.29
CA ARG A 68 -7.14 7.88 -17.73
C ARG A 68 -6.36 8.67 -16.69
N ALA A 69 -6.96 9.72 -16.13
CA ALA A 69 -6.33 10.53 -15.09
C ALA A 69 -5.94 9.70 -13.86
N ARG A 70 -6.78 8.76 -13.43
CA ARG A 70 -6.47 7.90 -12.29
C ARG A 70 -5.33 6.94 -12.60
N LEU A 71 -5.29 6.37 -13.80
CA LEU A 71 -4.18 5.53 -14.22
C LEU A 71 -2.88 6.33 -14.31
N THR A 72 -2.91 7.54 -14.91
CA THR A 72 -1.74 8.42 -14.95
C THR A 72 -1.20 8.72 -13.56
N GLN A 73 -2.06 8.95 -12.56
CA GLN A 73 -1.59 9.12 -11.17
C GLN A 73 -0.84 7.90 -10.63
N VAL A 74 -1.23 6.69 -11.01
CA VAL A 74 -0.53 5.45 -10.62
C VAL A 74 0.80 5.36 -11.36
N MET A 75 0.79 5.54 -12.69
CA MET A 75 2.00 5.43 -13.51
C MET A 75 3.05 6.50 -13.19
N ASN A 76 2.62 7.68 -12.73
CA ASN A 76 3.53 8.72 -12.26
C ASN A 76 4.37 8.29 -11.06
N LEU A 77 4.00 7.22 -10.34
CA LEU A 77 4.81 6.68 -9.25
C LEU A 77 6.08 5.95 -9.73
N LEU A 78 6.27 5.76 -11.03
CA LEU A 78 7.53 5.30 -11.62
C LEU A 78 8.64 6.37 -11.52
N LEU A 79 8.97 6.75 -10.28
CA LEU A 79 9.97 7.74 -9.86
C LEU A 79 11.40 7.24 -10.09
N ALA A 80 12.40 8.05 -9.72
CA ALA A 80 13.79 7.59 -9.69
C ALA A 80 13.92 6.24 -8.93
N PRO A 81 14.69 5.26 -9.45
CA PRO A 81 14.78 3.92 -8.86
C PRO A 81 15.07 3.87 -7.36
N PRO A 82 15.97 4.70 -6.77
CA PRO A 82 16.20 4.69 -5.33
C PRO A 82 14.96 5.05 -4.51
N ILE A 83 14.11 5.95 -5.02
CA ILE A 83 12.87 6.34 -4.34
C ILE A 83 11.87 5.19 -4.38
N GLN A 84 11.83 4.45 -5.47
CA GLN A 84 10.94 3.31 -5.61
C GLN A 84 11.27 2.19 -4.64
N GLU A 85 12.55 1.87 -4.48
CA GLU A 85 13.02 0.92 -3.47
C GLU A 85 12.58 1.36 -2.07
N ASP A 86 12.82 2.62 -1.70
CA ASP A 86 12.38 3.15 -0.41
C ASP A 86 10.86 2.99 -0.23
N VAL A 87 10.07 3.36 -1.25
CA VAL A 87 8.61 3.30 -1.22
C VAL A 87 8.10 1.86 -1.05
N LEU A 88 8.70 0.88 -1.73
CA LEU A 88 8.30 -0.52 -1.64
C LEU A 88 8.52 -1.11 -0.25
N HIS A 89 9.52 -0.62 0.49
CA HIS A 89 9.82 -1.04 1.87
C HIS A 89 9.00 -0.30 2.93
N LEU A 90 8.11 0.63 2.56
CA LEU A 90 7.28 1.34 3.52
C LEU A 90 6.14 0.44 4.03
N GLU A 91 6.22 0.10 5.30
CA GLU A 91 5.14 -0.54 6.05
C GLU A 91 4.50 0.43 7.03
N VAL A 92 3.19 0.28 7.23
CA VAL A 92 2.43 1.09 8.17
C VAL A 92 1.42 0.30 8.96
N LEU A 93 1.14 0.81 10.15
CA LEU A 93 0.00 0.35 10.92
C LEU A 93 -1.31 0.86 10.27
N PRO A 94 -2.38 0.06 10.36
CA PRO A 94 -3.73 0.43 9.92
C PRO A 94 -4.14 1.83 10.40
N GLY A 95 -4.62 2.65 9.46
CA GLY A 95 -5.06 4.02 9.73
C GLY A 95 -3.94 5.07 9.82
N ARG A 96 -2.68 4.70 9.55
CA ARG A 96 -1.54 5.64 9.52
C ARG A 96 -0.82 5.61 8.18
N GLU A 97 -1.27 6.40 7.20
CA GLU A 97 -0.47 6.60 5.99
C GLU A 97 0.62 7.66 6.26
N PRO A 98 1.91 7.36 5.99
CA PRO A 98 3.00 8.24 6.40
C PRO A 98 3.27 9.34 5.37
N ILE A 99 2.85 9.10 4.13
CA ILE A 99 3.08 9.96 2.96
C ILE A 99 1.73 10.44 2.47
N SER A 100 1.56 11.76 2.43
CA SER A 100 0.37 12.37 1.85
C SER A 100 0.48 12.49 0.33
N GLU A 101 -0.65 12.74 -0.33
CA GLU A 101 -0.67 13.08 -1.76
C GLU A 101 0.14 14.34 -2.06
N GLN A 102 0.13 15.32 -1.15
CA GLN A 102 0.90 16.55 -1.29
C GLN A 102 2.41 16.30 -1.25
N ASP A 103 2.86 15.38 -0.38
CA ASP A 103 4.28 15.02 -0.28
C ASP A 103 4.76 14.38 -1.58
N LEU A 104 3.98 13.46 -2.14
CA LEU A 104 4.27 12.83 -3.44
C LEU A 104 4.25 13.85 -4.58
N ARG A 105 3.28 14.76 -4.59
CA ARG A 105 3.17 15.80 -5.61
C ARG A 105 4.43 16.66 -5.71
N ARG A 106 5.10 16.96 -4.60
CA ARG A 106 6.36 17.73 -4.60
C ARG A 106 7.49 16.97 -5.29
N VAL A 107 7.60 15.66 -5.04
CA VAL A 107 8.61 14.81 -5.68
C VAL A 107 8.32 14.68 -7.18
N LEU A 108 7.03 14.55 -7.54
CA LEU A 108 6.56 14.42 -8.92
C LEU A 108 6.73 15.68 -9.80
N GLN A 109 7.04 16.84 -9.21
CA GLN A 109 7.21 18.09 -9.96
C GLN A 109 8.54 18.16 -10.71
N SER A 110 9.54 17.37 -10.31
CA SER A 110 10.81 17.30 -11.04
C SER A 110 10.85 16.07 -11.96
N LEU A 111 11.37 16.28 -13.17
CA LEU A 111 11.70 15.21 -14.12
C LEU A 111 13.17 14.76 -13.99
N VAL A 112 13.99 15.48 -13.20
CA VAL A 112 15.39 15.20 -12.98
C VAL A 112 15.52 14.28 -11.76
N TRP A 113 16.12 13.11 -11.92
CA TRP A 113 16.17 12.09 -10.85
C TRP A 113 16.91 12.57 -9.60
N GLU A 114 17.99 13.32 -9.77
CA GLU A 114 18.79 13.87 -8.66
C GLU A 114 17.96 14.82 -7.80
N GLU A 115 17.15 15.67 -8.45
CA GLU A 115 16.22 16.59 -7.79
C GLU A 115 15.08 15.84 -7.10
N GLN A 116 14.54 14.79 -7.74
CA GLN A 116 13.54 13.92 -7.12
C GLN A 116 14.08 13.29 -5.84
N VAL A 117 15.30 12.75 -5.87
CA VAL A 117 15.94 12.12 -4.70
C VAL A 117 16.21 13.15 -3.60
N ALA A 118 16.66 14.36 -3.95
CA ALA A 118 16.84 15.45 -2.99
C ALA A 118 15.51 15.84 -2.31
N MET A 119 14.44 16.01 -3.10
CA MET A 119 13.11 16.32 -2.59
C MET A 119 12.56 15.19 -1.71
N TRP A 120 12.75 13.94 -2.13
CA TRP A 120 12.32 12.76 -1.39
C TRP A 120 12.93 12.66 0.00
N ARG A 121 14.23 12.99 0.16
CA ARG A 121 14.86 13.04 1.48
C ARG A 121 14.18 14.02 2.43
N THR A 122 13.70 15.16 1.92
CA THR A 122 12.94 16.13 2.73
C THR A 122 11.57 15.61 3.17
N VAL A 123 10.96 14.71 2.38
CA VAL A 123 9.71 14.02 2.73
C VAL A 123 9.95 12.96 3.81
N LEU A 124 11.05 12.20 3.73
CA LEU A 124 11.36 11.15 4.69
C LEU A 124 11.79 11.68 6.06
N GLU A 125 12.43 12.85 6.15
CA GLU A 125 12.95 13.37 7.42
C GLU A 125 11.85 13.59 8.49
N PRO A 126 10.70 14.23 8.19
CA PRO A 126 9.57 14.32 9.11
C PRO A 126 8.96 12.96 9.46
N ILE A 127 8.88 12.04 8.48
CA ILE A 127 8.30 10.71 8.65
C ILE A 127 9.13 9.89 9.62
N SER A 128 10.45 9.87 9.46
CA SER A 128 11.39 9.16 10.34
C SER A 128 11.32 9.66 11.79
N LYS A 129 11.11 10.97 12.00
CA LYS A 129 10.92 11.55 13.34
C LYS A 129 9.55 11.19 13.94
N LYS A 130 8.51 11.07 13.11
CA LYS A 130 7.15 10.75 13.53
C LYS A 130 6.96 9.27 13.84
N VAL A 131 7.56 8.39 13.05
CA VAL A 131 7.64 6.94 13.32
C VAL A 131 8.32 6.72 14.67
N ARG A 132 9.56 7.20 14.86
CA ARG A 132 10.29 7.08 16.13
C ARG A 132 9.55 7.60 17.37
N ARG A 133 8.73 8.65 17.24
CA ARG A 133 7.96 9.21 18.36
C ARG A 133 6.78 8.32 18.76
N LEU A 134 6.26 7.50 17.86
CA LEU A 134 5.10 6.65 18.08
C LEU A 134 5.48 5.26 18.61
N ASP A 135 6.75 4.88 18.48
CA ASP A 135 7.34 3.64 19.00
C ASP A 135 7.49 3.67 20.53
N PHE A 136 7.48 4.85 21.16
CA PHE A 136 7.65 5.07 22.61
C PHE A 136 6.34 5.18 23.42
N SER A 137 5.18 4.83 22.85
CA SER A 137 3.89 4.80 23.58
C SER A 137 3.39 3.37 23.84
N GLY A 138 4.29 2.40 23.90
CA GLY A 138 4.04 1.07 24.45
C GLY A 138 4.39 1.06 25.93
N LYS A 139 3.41 1.27 26.80
CA LYS A 139 3.52 1.01 28.24
C LYS A 139 4.17 -0.36 28.48
N ILE A 140 5.41 -0.38 28.98
CA ILE A 140 5.94 -1.49 29.77
C ILE A 140 5.44 -1.23 31.19
N GLY A 141 4.23 -1.72 31.46
CA GLY A 141 3.72 -1.89 32.80
C GLY A 141 3.77 -3.37 33.14
N GLY A 142 4.44 -3.70 34.25
CA GLY A 142 4.63 -5.06 34.77
C GLY A 142 6.01 -5.22 35.34
#